data_AF-A0A3D2U296-F1
#
_entry.id   AF-A0A3D2U296-F1
#
_cell.length_a   1.000
_cell.length_b   1.000
_cell.length_c   1.000
_cell.angle_alpha   90.00
_cell.angle_beta   90.00
_cell.angle_gamma   90.00
#
_symmetry.space_group_name_H-M   'P 1'
#
loop_
_entity.id
_entity.type
_entity.pdbx_description
1 polymer ?
#
loop_
_entity_poly.entity_id
_entity_poly.type
_entity_poly.pdbx_seq_one_letter_code
_entity_poly.pdbx_strand_id
1 'polypeptide(L)'
;MNGLHLSLLAQADSGNSVLWTFLIYMVGVFVIAGLSNRLLQNRNFLSEYFLGSRGLGVWAFALTLAATSSSGGSFMGFPSKIYTHGWSLGLWIGSYMVVPICVMGLLGKRINEVARTAQAITIPDVLRDRFRSVAFGLISVSLIVFFMTFNLIAQFKGGSTILKTLLGPIDAFTSSAASLPDWISALCSQGNEYLVCLVVFGVAVIVYTTYGGFHAVVWTDVMQGVVMVIGVVIMLPLAINQAGSVAATDKGAGLEQVTRAMAKMVPPRKGTATITAAKAGDDVTIPSGSWIFQGTGDDQRLFKIKNRYDITATESRIEDAEIWEIVTPTDIQQVRKRLE
;
A
#
# COMPACT_ATOMS: atom_id res chain seq x y z
N MET A 1 11.60 17.25 37.12
CA MET A 1 10.21 16.76 37.18
C MET A 1 9.62 16.91 35.78
N ASN A 2 9.90 15.92 34.92
CA ASN A 2 9.57 15.94 33.49
C ASN A 2 8.30 15.11 33.26
N GLY A 3 7.15 15.75 33.43
CA GLY A 3 5.83 15.24 33.02
C GLY A 3 5.35 15.97 31.76
N LEU A 4 6.20 16.05 30.74
CA LEU A 4 5.89 16.77 29.50
C LEU A 4 5.01 15.88 28.60
N HIS A 5 3.70 16.09 28.70
CA HIS A 5 2.75 16.13 27.57
C HIS A 5 2.70 14.94 26.59
N LEU A 6 2.79 13.68 27.04
CA LEU A 6 2.47 12.54 26.15
C LEU A 6 0.97 12.16 26.15
N SER A 7 0.19 12.68 27.09
CA SER A 7 -1.24 12.40 27.25
C SER A 7 -2.16 13.21 26.33
N LEU A 8 -1.68 14.31 25.73
CA LEU A 8 -2.48 15.20 24.90
C LEU A 8 -2.63 14.74 23.44
N LEU A 9 -1.83 13.78 22.98
CA LEU A 9 -1.98 13.14 21.65
C LEU A 9 -2.91 11.92 21.68
N ALA A 10 -3.27 11.42 22.86
CA ALA A 10 -4.12 10.23 23.01
C ALA A 10 -5.62 10.55 23.02
N GLN A 11 -6.01 11.83 23.06
CA GLN A 11 -7.39 12.31 23.13
C GLN A 11 -7.85 13.14 21.92
N ALA A 12 -7.02 13.25 20.88
CA ALA A 12 -7.54 13.69 19.58
C ALA A 12 -8.24 12.49 18.94
N ASP A 13 -9.48 12.66 18.47
CA ASP A 13 -10.16 11.70 17.61
C ASP A 13 -9.16 11.15 16.60
N SER A 14 -8.80 9.87 16.75
CA SER A 14 -7.65 9.29 16.06
C SER A 14 -7.75 9.44 14.53
N GLY A 15 -8.97 9.51 13.99
CA GLY A 15 -9.24 9.83 12.59
C GLY A 15 -8.82 11.24 12.16
N ASN A 16 -9.07 12.26 12.98
CA ASN A 16 -8.71 13.65 12.66
C ASN A 16 -7.19 13.88 12.69
N SER A 17 -6.48 13.29 13.66
CA SER A 17 -5.01 13.40 13.71
C SER A 17 -4.34 12.73 12.50
N VAL A 18 -4.85 11.58 12.06
CA VAL A 18 -4.36 10.89 10.86
C VAL A 18 -4.62 11.71 9.60
N LEU A 19 -5.79 12.36 9.49
CA LEU A 19 -6.08 13.25 8.37
C LEU A 19 -5.13 14.45 8.32
N TRP A 20 -4.91 15.13 9.44
CA TRP A 20 -4.03 16.30 9.49
C TRP A 20 -2.59 15.95 9.15
N THR A 21 -2.07 14.83 9.67
CA THR A 21 -0.72 14.35 9.31
C THR A 21 -0.60 14.01 7.83
N PHE A 22 -1.62 13.36 7.24
CA PHE A 22 -1.67 13.09 5.81
C PHE A 22 -1.73 14.37 4.96
N LEU A 23 -2.55 15.35 5.34
CA LEU A 23 -2.66 16.63 4.64
C LEU A 23 -1.35 17.42 4.69
N ILE A 24 -0.70 17.50 5.85
CA ILE A 24 0.61 18.15 6.01
C ILE A 24 1.65 17.47 5.11
N TYR A 25 1.67 16.14 5.08
CA TYR A 25 2.55 15.37 4.21
C TYR A 25 2.29 15.67 2.73
N MET A 26 1.03 15.65 2.29
CA MET A 26 0.64 15.97 0.91
C MET A 26 1.06 17.38 0.50
N VAL A 27 0.81 18.38 1.35
CA VAL A 27 1.25 19.76 1.10
C VAL A 27 2.77 19.82 1.02
N GLY A 28 3.49 19.12 1.89
CA GLY A 28 4.95 19.01 1.85
C GLY A 28 5.47 18.48 0.51
N VAL A 29 4.87 17.42 -0.02
CA VAL A 29 5.21 16.85 -1.34
C VAL A 29 5.02 17.89 -2.45
N PHE A 30 3.87 18.56 -2.50
CA PHE A 30 3.59 19.58 -3.51
C PHE A 30 4.51 20.80 -3.41
N VAL A 31 4.83 21.23 -2.19
CA VAL A 31 5.76 22.33 -1.93
C VAL A 31 7.16 21.98 -2.43
N ILE A 32 7.67 20.78 -2.12
CA ILE A 32 8.97 20.30 -2.59
C ILE A 32 9.00 20.20 -4.11
N ALA A 33 7.95 19.62 -4.72
CA ALA A 33 7.84 19.53 -6.18
C ALA A 33 7.85 20.92 -6.84
N GLY A 34 7.09 21.88 -6.26
CA GLY A 34 7.03 23.26 -6.74
C GLY A 34 8.35 24.02 -6.60
N LEU A 35 9.03 23.88 -5.46
CA LEU A 35 10.35 24.47 -5.20
C LEU A 35 11.41 23.88 -6.12
N SER A 36 11.42 22.56 -6.29
CA SER A 36 12.35 21.86 -7.17
C SER A 36 12.22 22.34 -8.61
N ASN A 37 10.99 22.45 -9.12
CA ASN A 37 10.75 22.94 -10.47
C ASN A 37 11.20 24.41 -10.66
N ARG A 38 10.93 25.29 -9.69
CA ARG A 38 11.33 26.71 -9.78
C ARG A 38 12.85 26.93 -9.74
N LEU A 39 13.57 26.15 -8.95
CA LEU A 39 15.02 26.32 -8.76
C LEU A 39 15.86 25.70 -9.88
N LEU A 40 15.28 24.83 -10.70
CA LEU A 40 15.99 24.03 -11.69
C LEU A 40 15.54 24.33 -13.14
N GLN A 41 14.87 25.45 -13.40
CA GLN A 41 14.60 25.92 -14.77
C GLN A 41 15.88 26.48 -15.40
N ASN A 42 16.76 25.62 -15.95
CA ASN A 42 17.91 26.08 -16.73
C ASN A 42 18.51 24.95 -17.61
N ARG A 43 17.82 24.52 -18.69
CA ARG A 43 18.32 24.21 -20.06
C ARG A 43 17.27 23.45 -20.90
N ASN A 44 17.68 22.90 -22.06
CA ASN A 44 16.83 22.15 -23.02
C ASN A 44 15.83 21.20 -22.33
N PHE A 45 14.54 21.50 -22.51
CA PHE A 45 13.39 20.86 -21.86
C PHE A 45 13.47 19.33 -21.81
N LEU A 46 13.76 18.65 -22.93
CA LEU A 46 13.78 17.17 -22.97
C LEU A 46 14.87 16.55 -22.07
N SER A 47 16.06 17.14 -22.04
CA SER A 47 17.17 16.63 -21.22
C SER A 47 16.96 16.92 -19.74
N GLU A 48 16.36 18.07 -19.42
CA GLU A 48 16.03 18.44 -18.05
C GLU A 48 14.85 17.61 -17.51
N TYR A 49 13.80 17.46 -18.32
CA TYR A 49 12.58 16.76 -17.95
C TYR A 49 12.77 15.24 -17.85
N PHE A 50 13.54 14.60 -18.74
CA PHE A 50 13.71 13.13 -18.74
C PHE A 50 15.01 12.62 -18.11
N LEU A 51 16.09 13.40 -18.16
CA LEU A 51 17.42 12.96 -17.70
C LEU A 51 17.91 13.70 -16.45
N GLY A 52 17.21 14.75 -16.00
CA GLY A 52 17.63 15.59 -14.88
C GLY A 52 19.06 16.09 -15.04
N SER A 53 19.40 16.54 -16.24
CA SER A 53 20.74 17.05 -16.60
C SER A 53 21.91 16.10 -16.29
N ARG A 54 21.65 14.80 -16.00
CA ARG A 54 22.64 13.78 -15.61
C ARG A 54 23.52 14.19 -14.41
N GLY A 55 23.07 15.17 -13.62
CA GLY A 55 23.85 15.81 -12.54
C GLY A 55 23.47 15.37 -11.13
N LEU A 56 22.68 14.30 -10.98
CA LEU A 56 22.25 13.82 -9.66
C LEU A 56 23.40 13.25 -8.85
N GLY A 57 23.47 13.64 -7.58
CA GLY A 57 24.38 13.04 -6.62
C GLY A 57 24.06 11.56 -6.37
N VAL A 58 25.08 10.78 -6.02
CA VAL A 58 24.99 9.32 -5.80
C VAL A 58 23.89 8.96 -4.80
N TRP A 59 23.75 9.73 -3.73
CA TRP A 59 22.75 9.49 -2.68
C TRP A 59 21.31 9.75 -3.14
N ALA A 60 21.06 10.85 -3.84
CA ALA A 60 19.73 11.16 -4.38
C ALA A 60 19.31 10.07 -5.38
N PHE A 61 20.24 9.64 -6.24
CA PHE A 61 20.01 8.56 -7.18
C PHE A 61 19.73 7.21 -6.49
N ALA A 62 20.54 6.84 -5.49
CA ALA A 62 20.36 5.58 -4.76
C ALA A 62 19.03 5.53 -3.98
N LEU A 63 18.66 6.61 -3.31
CA LEU A 63 17.40 6.71 -2.57
C LEU A 63 16.19 6.72 -3.52
N THR A 64 16.30 7.40 -4.66
CA THR A 64 15.26 7.35 -5.71
C THR A 64 15.08 5.94 -6.22
N LEU A 65 16.18 5.23 -6.54
CA LEU A 65 16.09 3.82 -6.95
C LEU A 65 15.46 2.93 -5.88
N ALA A 66 15.83 3.12 -4.61
CA ALA A 66 15.24 2.38 -3.50
C ALA A 66 13.73 2.68 -3.36
N ALA A 67 13.33 3.95 -3.42
CA ALA A 67 11.93 4.37 -3.37
C ALA A 67 11.13 3.83 -4.57
N THR A 68 11.64 3.97 -5.80
CA THR A 68 11.01 3.45 -7.02
C THR A 68 10.87 1.91 -6.97
N SER A 69 11.83 1.19 -6.38
CA SER A 69 11.74 -0.26 -6.21
C SER A 69 10.69 -0.68 -5.17
N SER A 70 10.29 0.27 -4.31
CA SER A 70 9.38 0.05 -3.21
C SER A 70 7.99 0.54 -3.58
N SER A 71 7.09 -0.40 -3.88
CA SER A 71 5.73 -0.07 -4.32
C SER A 71 4.71 -0.19 -3.17
N GLY A 72 3.49 0.32 -3.38
CA GLY A 72 2.36 0.02 -2.50
C GLY A 72 2.10 -1.49 -2.38
N GLY A 73 2.40 -2.27 -3.42
CA GLY A 73 2.38 -3.73 -3.38
C GLY A 73 3.45 -4.32 -2.46
N SER A 74 4.59 -3.65 -2.30
CA SER A 74 5.65 -4.07 -1.39
C SER A 74 5.26 -3.83 0.08
N PHE A 75 4.59 -2.72 0.37
CA PHE A 75 4.16 -2.38 1.75
C PHE A 75 2.87 -3.06 2.19
N MET A 76 1.89 -3.24 1.30
CA MET A 76 0.61 -3.88 1.64
C MET A 76 0.60 -5.37 1.26
N GLY A 77 1.10 -5.69 0.06
CA GLY A 77 1.05 -7.03 -0.52
C GLY A 77 2.01 -8.00 0.14
N PHE A 78 3.29 -7.63 0.32
CA PHE A 78 4.26 -8.57 0.90
C PHE A 78 3.95 -8.91 2.36
N PRO A 79 3.68 -7.96 3.28
CA PRO A 79 3.36 -8.31 4.66
C PRO A 79 2.09 -9.15 4.78
N SER A 80 1.04 -8.85 4.01
CA SER A 80 -0.19 -9.66 4.02
C SER A 80 0.03 -11.09 3.50
N LYS A 81 0.87 -11.23 2.47
CA LYS A 81 1.23 -12.53 1.91
C LYS A 81 2.16 -13.32 2.84
N ILE A 82 3.11 -12.66 3.51
CA ILE A 82 3.98 -13.28 4.52
C ILE A 82 3.14 -13.70 5.75
N TYR A 83 2.18 -12.88 6.18
CA TYR A 83 1.25 -13.24 7.25
C TYR A 83 0.46 -14.51 6.93
N THR A 84 0.03 -14.67 5.67
CA THR A 84 -0.80 -15.81 5.25
C THR A 84 -0.02 -17.05 4.82
N HIS A 85 1.22 -16.92 4.34
CA HIS A 85 2.01 -18.02 3.78
C HIS A 85 3.31 -18.30 4.58
N GLY A 86 3.58 -17.54 5.64
CA GLY A 86 4.73 -17.70 6.52
C GLY A 86 6.07 -17.28 5.92
N TRP A 87 7.15 -17.69 6.61
CA TRP A 87 8.52 -17.30 6.31
C TRP A 87 9.06 -17.80 4.98
N SER A 88 8.55 -18.90 4.44
CA SER A 88 8.95 -19.41 3.13
C SER A 88 8.75 -18.34 2.05
N LEU A 89 7.61 -17.66 2.08
CA LEU A 89 7.33 -16.58 1.14
C LEU A 89 8.14 -15.32 1.45
N GLY A 90 8.37 -15.00 2.73
CA GLY A 90 9.22 -13.87 3.11
C GLY A 90 10.66 -14.01 2.62
N LEU A 91 11.25 -15.20 2.79
CA LEU A 91 12.59 -15.50 2.30
C LEU A 91 12.64 -15.52 0.77
N TRP A 92 11.62 -16.06 0.10
CA TRP A 92 11.52 -16.03 -1.35
C TRP A 92 11.46 -14.58 -1.88
N ILE A 93 10.63 -13.73 -1.27
CA ILE A 93 10.52 -12.29 -1.60
C ILE A 93 11.85 -11.57 -1.37
N GLY A 94 12.50 -11.79 -0.22
CA GLY A 94 13.79 -11.17 0.09
C GLY A 94 14.90 -11.62 -0.86
N SER A 95 14.89 -12.89 -1.26
CA SER A 95 15.95 -13.47 -2.11
C SER A 95 15.94 -12.91 -3.53
N TYR A 96 14.77 -12.71 -4.16
CA TYR A 96 14.74 -12.22 -5.54
C TYR A 96 15.14 -10.74 -5.65
N MET A 97 15.01 -9.94 -4.58
CA MET A 97 15.41 -8.51 -4.56
C MET A 97 16.92 -8.33 -4.75
N VAL A 98 17.72 -9.36 -4.53
CA VAL A 98 19.16 -9.37 -4.80
C VAL A 98 19.43 -9.25 -6.32
N VAL A 99 18.59 -9.86 -7.15
CA VAL A 99 18.76 -9.87 -8.61
C VAL A 99 18.79 -8.46 -9.23
N PRO A 100 17.78 -7.59 -9.03
CA PRO A 100 17.82 -6.24 -9.59
C PRO A 100 18.98 -5.40 -9.07
N ILE A 101 19.39 -5.58 -7.80
CA ILE A 101 20.55 -4.89 -7.22
C ILE A 101 21.84 -5.33 -7.94
N CYS A 102 22.03 -6.64 -8.13
CA CYS A 102 23.18 -7.18 -8.85
C CYS A 102 23.18 -6.76 -10.33
N VAL A 103 22.04 -6.83 -11.01
CA VAL A 103 21.91 -6.41 -12.42
C VAL A 103 22.25 -4.93 -12.56
N MET A 104 21.77 -4.08 -11.64
CA MET A 104 22.10 -2.65 -11.65
C MET A 104 23.60 -2.42 -11.41
N GLY A 105 24.20 -3.11 -10.44
CA GLY A 105 25.63 -2.98 -10.15
C GLY A 105 26.53 -3.44 -11.31
N LEU A 106 26.15 -4.52 -12.01
CA LEU A 106 26.95 -5.12 -13.09
C LEU A 106 26.71 -4.47 -14.46
N LEU A 107 25.45 -4.22 -14.83
CA LEU A 107 25.07 -3.74 -16.15
C LEU A 107 24.77 -2.23 -16.18
N GLY A 108 24.35 -1.64 -15.07
CA GLY A 108 23.91 -0.24 -15.02
C GLY A 108 24.97 0.74 -15.52
N LYS A 109 26.22 0.57 -15.08
CA LYS A 109 27.35 1.40 -15.56
C LYS A 109 27.56 1.27 -17.07
N ARG A 110 27.58 0.04 -17.59
CA ARG A 110 27.81 -0.23 -19.02
C ARG A 110 26.69 0.32 -19.89
N ILE A 111 25.43 0.12 -19.48
CA ILE A 111 24.27 0.64 -20.20
C ILE A 111 24.27 2.18 -20.20
N ASN A 112 24.63 2.80 -19.08
CA ASN A 112 24.74 4.26 -18.98
C ASN A 112 25.83 4.83 -19.91
N GLU A 113 26.99 4.18 -20.02
CA GLU A 113 28.06 4.57 -20.95
C GLU A 113 27.57 4.47 -22.42
N VAL A 114 26.90 3.38 -22.79
CA VAL A 114 26.35 3.22 -24.14
C VAL A 114 25.27 4.28 -24.43
N ALA A 115 24.37 4.54 -23.48
CA ALA A 115 23.33 5.56 -23.62
C ALA A 115 23.92 6.97 -23.80
N ARG A 116 25.05 7.27 -23.15
CA ARG A 116 25.77 8.54 -23.33
C ARG A 116 26.36 8.67 -24.73
N THR A 117 26.98 7.61 -25.25
CA THR A 117 27.55 7.61 -26.61
C THR A 117 26.48 7.74 -27.68
N ALA A 118 25.35 7.03 -27.52
CA ALA A 118 24.23 7.08 -28.46
C ALA A 118 23.34 8.34 -28.31
N GLN A 119 23.59 9.19 -27.31
CA GLN A 119 22.68 10.28 -26.92
C GLN A 119 21.22 9.80 -26.70
N ALA A 120 21.06 8.55 -26.30
CA ALA A 120 19.76 7.94 -26.05
C ALA A 120 19.16 8.51 -24.75
N ILE A 121 17.85 8.73 -24.79
CA ILE A 121 17.06 9.15 -23.62
C ILE A 121 16.45 7.92 -22.94
N THR A 122 16.06 6.91 -23.74
CA THR A 122 15.41 5.70 -23.23
C THR A 122 16.19 4.42 -23.55
N ILE A 123 15.95 3.34 -22.81
CA ILE A 123 16.53 2.02 -23.11
C ILE A 123 16.07 1.48 -24.48
N PRO A 124 14.79 1.62 -24.88
CA PRO A 124 14.37 1.30 -26.24
C PRO A 124 15.15 2.02 -27.34
N ASP A 125 15.57 3.27 -27.14
CA ASP A 125 16.41 3.99 -28.12
C ASP A 125 17.79 3.32 -28.26
N VAL A 126 18.41 2.96 -27.13
CA VAL A 126 19.68 2.21 -27.13
C VAL A 126 19.53 0.90 -27.91
N LEU A 127 18.43 0.18 -27.72
CA LEU A 127 18.15 -1.07 -28.41
C LEU A 127 17.88 -0.85 -29.91
N ARG A 128 17.08 0.15 -30.26
CA ARG A 128 16.79 0.54 -31.65
C ARG A 128 18.07 0.83 -32.41
N ASP A 129 18.96 1.66 -31.84
CA ASP A 129 20.20 2.08 -32.48
C ASP A 129 21.23 0.96 -32.52
N ARG A 130 21.28 0.12 -31.48
CA ARG A 130 22.15 -1.06 -31.43
C ARG A 130 21.83 -2.07 -32.54
N PHE A 131 20.55 -2.33 -32.79
CA PHE A 131 20.09 -3.30 -33.79
C PHE A 131 19.72 -2.66 -35.14
N ARG A 132 19.81 -1.33 -35.25
CA ARG A 132 19.42 -0.54 -36.44
C ARG A 132 18.01 -0.89 -36.94
N SER A 133 17.08 -1.19 -36.03
CA SER A 133 15.74 -1.65 -36.35
C SER A 133 14.68 -0.87 -35.58
N VAL A 134 13.83 -0.16 -36.32
CA VAL A 134 12.69 0.58 -35.75
C VAL A 134 11.68 -0.37 -35.11
N ALA A 135 11.47 -1.55 -35.71
CA ALA A 135 10.57 -2.56 -35.16
C ALA A 135 11.02 -3.03 -33.77
N PHE A 136 12.33 -3.23 -33.57
CA PHE A 136 12.87 -3.65 -32.28
C PHE A 136 12.67 -2.58 -31.19
N GLY A 137 12.86 -1.30 -31.55
CA GLY A 137 12.54 -0.17 -30.68
C GLY A 137 11.06 -0.13 -30.32
N LEU A 138 10.17 -0.23 -31.31
CA LEU A 138 8.72 -0.21 -31.09
C LEU A 138 8.23 -1.37 -30.22
N ILE A 139 8.73 -2.59 -30.44
CA ILE A 139 8.41 -3.75 -29.61
C ILE A 139 8.84 -3.49 -28.16
N SER A 140 10.05 -2.96 -27.95
CA SER A 140 10.56 -2.64 -26.62
C SER A 140 9.69 -1.61 -25.90
N VAL A 141 9.30 -0.52 -26.59
CA VAL A 141 8.37 0.49 -26.05
C VAL A 141 7.02 -0.14 -25.72
N SER A 142 6.48 -0.96 -26.63
CA SER A 142 5.17 -1.59 -26.48
C SER A 142 5.14 -2.54 -25.27
N LEU A 143 6.19 -3.35 -25.09
CA LEU A 143 6.33 -4.23 -23.93
C LEU A 143 6.42 -3.43 -22.62
N ILE A 144 7.20 -2.35 -22.60
CA ILE A 144 7.32 -1.49 -21.41
C ILE A 144 5.95 -0.89 -21.06
N VAL A 145 5.25 -0.30 -22.04
CA VAL A 145 3.92 0.31 -21.81
C VAL A 145 2.92 -0.74 -21.33
N PHE A 146 2.91 -1.92 -21.95
CA PHE A 146 2.03 -3.02 -21.56
C PHE A 146 2.26 -3.46 -20.11
N PHE A 147 3.49 -3.80 -19.73
CA PHE A 147 3.81 -4.24 -18.37
C PHE A 147 3.65 -3.12 -17.33
N MET A 148 4.01 -1.88 -17.68
CA MET A 148 3.82 -0.73 -16.78
C MET A 148 2.34 -0.43 -16.53
N THR A 149 1.47 -0.69 -17.49
CA THR A 149 0.02 -0.51 -17.30
C THR A 149 -0.50 -1.40 -16.16
N PHE A 150 -0.16 -2.70 -16.15
CA PHE A 150 -0.54 -3.59 -15.05
C PHE A 150 0.09 -3.18 -13.72
N ASN A 151 1.34 -2.71 -13.76
CA ASN A 151 2.03 -2.23 -12.58
C ASN A 151 1.30 -1.02 -11.96
N LEU A 152 0.96 -0.02 -12.79
CA LEU A 152 0.24 1.18 -12.37
C LEU A 152 -1.16 0.85 -11.84
N ILE A 153 -1.91 -0.07 -12.47
CA ILE A 153 -3.22 -0.51 -11.96
C ILE A 153 -3.10 -1.03 -10.52
N ALA A 154 -2.11 -1.88 -10.25
CA ALA A 154 -1.88 -2.41 -8.92
C ALA A 154 -1.50 -1.32 -7.91
N GLN A 155 -0.67 -0.34 -8.31
CA GLN A 155 -0.28 0.77 -7.45
C GLN A 155 -1.45 1.68 -7.10
N PHE A 156 -2.27 2.06 -8.08
CA PHE A 156 -3.42 2.93 -7.87
C PHE A 156 -4.48 2.26 -7.00
N LYS A 157 -4.75 0.96 -7.22
CA LYS A 157 -5.63 0.17 -6.36
C LYS A 157 -5.10 0.04 -4.93
N GLY A 158 -3.80 -0.14 -4.76
CA GLY A 158 -3.16 -0.15 -3.45
C GLY A 158 -3.32 1.20 -2.73
N GLY A 159 -3.00 2.30 -3.42
CA GLY A 159 -3.11 3.66 -2.91
C GLY A 159 -4.53 4.02 -2.48
N SER A 160 -5.53 3.72 -3.32
CA SER A 160 -6.94 4.00 -2.99
C SER A 160 -7.45 3.16 -1.81
N THR A 161 -6.99 1.91 -1.67
CA THR A 161 -7.37 1.05 -0.54
C THR A 161 -6.79 1.55 0.78
N ILE A 162 -5.53 1.99 0.77
CA ILE A 162 -4.90 2.62 1.93
C ILE A 162 -5.66 3.90 2.29
N LEU A 163 -5.90 4.77 1.32
CA LEU A 163 -6.60 6.03 1.54
C LEU A 163 -8.03 5.83 2.07
N LYS A 164 -8.78 4.86 1.53
CA LYS A 164 -10.10 4.45 2.05
C LYS A 164 -10.02 4.00 3.51
N THR A 165 -9.00 3.21 3.87
CA THR A 165 -8.83 2.72 5.25
C THR A 165 -8.51 3.87 6.21
N LEU A 166 -7.78 4.88 5.75
CA LEU A 166 -7.43 6.06 6.54
C LEU A 166 -8.60 7.04 6.70
N LEU A 167 -9.41 7.27 5.66
CA LEU A 167 -10.53 8.22 5.70
C LEU A 167 -11.88 7.60 6.08
N GLY A 168 -12.03 6.28 6.03
CA GLY A 168 -13.28 5.59 6.37
C GLY A 168 -13.88 5.93 7.74
N PRO A 169 -13.07 6.13 8.80
CA PRO A 169 -13.59 6.57 10.11
C PRO A 169 -14.11 8.01 10.16
N ILE A 170 -14.02 8.79 9.08
CA ILE A 170 -14.38 10.21 9.06
C ILE A 170 -15.78 10.36 8.44
N ASP A 171 -16.78 10.70 9.26
CA ASP A 171 -18.18 10.82 8.82
C ASP A 171 -18.38 11.84 7.69
N ALA A 172 -17.58 12.92 7.68
CA ALA A 172 -17.61 13.91 6.60
C ALA A 172 -17.19 13.29 5.24
N PHE A 173 -16.22 12.38 5.26
CA PHE A 173 -15.76 11.69 4.05
C PHE A 173 -16.81 10.69 3.55
N THR A 174 -17.33 9.85 4.44
CA THR A 174 -18.34 8.84 4.07
C THR A 174 -19.62 9.48 3.53
N SER A 175 -20.05 10.58 4.14
CA SER A 175 -21.19 11.39 3.66
C SER A 175 -20.92 12.01 2.29
N SER A 176 -19.72 12.54 2.06
CA SER A 176 -19.35 13.11 0.76
C SER A 176 -19.30 12.03 -0.34
N ALA A 177 -18.80 10.83 -0.04
CA ALA A 177 -18.78 9.71 -0.96
C ALA A 177 -20.20 9.19 -1.25
N ALA A 178 -21.09 9.21 -0.27
CA ALA A 178 -22.50 8.83 -0.46
C ALA A 178 -23.25 9.81 -1.36
N SER A 179 -22.86 11.10 -1.39
CA SER A 179 -23.49 12.14 -2.22
C SER A 179 -23.16 12.07 -3.72
N LEU A 180 -22.38 11.08 -4.14
CA LEU A 180 -22.02 10.92 -5.55
C LEU A 180 -23.24 10.53 -6.42
N PRO A 181 -23.42 11.16 -7.59
CA PRO A 181 -24.44 10.77 -8.56
C PRO A 181 -24.38 9.28 -8.96
N ASP A 182 -25.53 8.68 -9.24
CA ASP A 182 -25.66 7.25 -9.57
C ASP A 182 -24.83 6.80 -10.78
N TRP A 183 -24.66 7.69 -11.77
CA TRP A 183 -23.83 7.38 -12.94
C TRP A 183 -22.34 7.30 -12.60
N ILE A 184 -21.88 7.98 -11.54
CA ILE A 184 -20.51 7.89 -11.05
C ILE A 184 -20.35 6.64 -10.18
N SER A 185 -21.31 6.36 -9.30
CA SER A 185 -21.27 5.16 -8.47
C SER A 185 -21.25 3.86 -9.31
N ALA A 186 -21.95 3.86 -10.46
CA ALA A 186 -21.94 2.76 -11.41
C ALA A 186 -20.55 2.45 -12.03
N LEU A 187 -19.60 3.39 -11.99
CA LEU A 187 -18.25 3.18 -12.55
C LEU A 187 -17.41 2.21 -11.70
N CYS A 188 -17.78 1.95 -10.44
CA CYS A 188 -16.97 1.14 -9.55
C CYS A 188 -17.81 0.22 -8.66
N SER A 189 -17.62 -1.09 -8.84
CA SER A 189 -18.26 -2.12 -8.01
C SER A 189 -17.70 -2.22 -6.57
N GLN A 190 -16.60 -1.54 -6.24
CA GLN A 190 -15.98 -1.57 -4.89
C GLN A 190 -16.52 -0.48 -3.95
N GLY A 191 -17.51 0.30 -4.39
CA GLY A 191 -18.19 1.32 -3.61
C GLY A 191 -17.64 2.74 -3.80
N ASN A 192 -18.46 3.72 -3.44
CA ASN A 192 -18.20 5.13 -3.69
C ASN A 192 -16.96 5.67 -2.98
N GLU A 193 -16.73 5.25 -1.73
CA GLU A 193 -15.54 5.65 -0.95
C GLU A 193 -14.25 5.25 -1.65
N TYR A 194 -14.20 4.04 -2.20
CA TYR A 194 -13.03 3.56 -2.94
C TYR A 194 -12.83 4.38 -4.22
N LEU A 195 -13.90 4.71 -4.94
CA LEU A 195 -13.85 5.49 -6.16
C LEU A 195 -13.34 6.92 -5.91
N VAL A 196 -13.86 7.61 -4.89
CA VAL A 196 -13.37 8.95 -4.49
C VAL A 196 -11.89 8.89 -4.17
N CYS A 197 -11.47 7.93 -3.35
CA CYS A 197 -10.05 7.74 -3.03
C CYS A 197 -9.19 7.48 -4.27
N LEU A 198 -9.67 6.66 -5.22
CA LEU A 198 -8.96 6.36 -6.46
C LEU A 198 -8.79 7.61 -7.33
N VAL A 199 -9.84 8.40 -7.50
CA VAL A 199 -9.82 9.62 -8.31
C VAL A 199 -8.93 10.68 -7.67
N VAL A 200 -9.09 10.95 -6.37
CA VAL A 200 -8.27 11.94 -5.65
C VAL A 200 -6.80 11.54 -5.68
N PHE A 201 -6.49 10.28 -5.37
CA PHE A 201 -5.12 9.76 -5.41
C PHE A 201 -4.54 9.88 -6.83
N GLY A 202 -5.29 9.46 -7.84
CA GLY A 202 -4.83 9.46 -9.22
C GLY A 202 -4.62 10.86 -9.78
N VAL A 203 -5.55 11.78 -9.54
CA VAL A 203 -5.41 13.19 -9.96
C VAL A 203 -4.22 13.83 -9.26
N ALA A 204 -4.07 13.64 -7.95
CA ALA A 204 -2.92 14.18 -7.23
C ALA A 204 -1.60 13.68 -7.83
N VAL A 205 -1.49 12.37 -8.09
CA VAL A 205 -0.31 11.76 -8.72
C VAL A 205 -0.03 12.32 -10.10
N ILE A 206 -1.04 12.42 -10.95
CA ILE A 206 -0.88 12.96 -12.31
C ILE A 206 -0.43 14.43 -12.24
N VAL A 207 -1.03 15.25 -11.38
CA VAL A 207 -0.71 16.68 -11.28
C VAL A 207 0.74 16.90 -10.83
N TYR A 208 1.21 16.25 -9.76
CA TYR A 208 2.58 16.50 -9.30
C TYR A 208 3.64 15.88 -10.23
N THR A 209 3.35 14.75 -10.89
CA THR A 209 4.30 14.11 -11.81
C THR A 209 4.43 14.88 -13.12
N THR A 210 3.33 15.37 -13.68
CA THR A 210 3.35 16.18 -14.92
C THR A 210 4.01 17.54 -14.71
N TYR A 211 3.80 18.17 -13.56
CA TYR A 211 4.37 19.47 -13.25
C TYR A 211 5.85 19.43 -12.85
N GLY A 212 6.32 18.32 -12.27
CA GLY A 212 7.62 18.26 -11.60
C GLY A 212 8.83 17.98 -12.51
N GLY A 213 8.70 17.17 -13.55
CA GLY A 213 9.84 16.64 -14.30
C GLY A 213 10.76 15.73 -13.47
N PHE A 214 11.80 15.16 -14.06
CA PHE A 214 12.63 14.13 -13.41
C PHE A 214 13.31 14.60 -12.11
N HIS A 215 13.76 15.86 -12.04
CA HIS A 215 14.38 16.40 -10.82
C HIS A 215 13.40 16.47 -9.64
N ALA A 216 12.19 17.00 -9.87
CA ALA A 216 11.20 17.05 -8.79
C ALA A 216 10.79 15.64 -8.37
N VAL A 217 10.63 14.71 -9.31
CA VAL A 217 10.35 13.30 -9.02
C VAL A 217 11.45 12.69 -8.13
N VAL A 218 12.71 12.91 -8.47
CA VAL A 218 13.86 12.43 -7.66
C VAL A 218 13.83 12.99 -6.24
N TRP A 219 13.57 14.29 -6.07
CA TRP A 219 13.51 14.89 -4.75
C TRP A 219 12.29 14.43 -3.94
N THR A 220 11.13 14.23 -4.59
CA THR A 220 9.98 13.63 -3.93
C THR A 220 10.23 12.18 -3.54
N ASP A 221 10.93 11.41 -4.39
CA ASP A 221 11.30 10.01 -4.12
C ASP A 221 12.28 9.91 -2.96
N VAL A 222 13.28 10.81 -2.87
CA VAL A 222 14.19 10.90 -1.73
C VAL A 222 13.42 11.14 -0.44
N MET A 223 12.50 12.12 -0.44
CA MET A 223 11.67 12.43 0.73
C MET A 223 10.79 11.23 1.12
N GLN A 224 10.15 10.60 0.14
CA GLN A 224 9.32 9.39 0.33
C GLN A 224 10.14 8.24 0.90
N GLY A 225 11.32 7.98 0.35
CA GLY A 225 12.23 6.95 0.83
C GLY A 225 12.63 7.16 2.29
N VAL A 226 12.95 8.40 2.67
CA VAL A 226 13.27 8.73 4.08
C VAL A 226 12.06 8.50 4.99
N VAL A 227 10.88 8.96 4.60
CA VAL A 227 9.63 8.76 5.37
C VAL A 227 9.31 7.27 5.52
N MET A 228 9.50 6.48 4.47
CA MET A 228 9.29 5.04 4.48
C MET A 228 10.25 4.33 5.43
N VAL A 229 11.54 4.69 5.43
CA VAL A 229 12.54 4.13 6.36
C VAL A 229 12.19 4.47 7.80
N ILE A 230 11.88 5.73 8.09
CA ILE A 230 11.44 6.15 9.44
C ILE A 230 10.19 5.39 9.85
N GLY A 231 9.22 5.26 8.95
CA GLY A 231 7.99 4.50 9.18
C GLY A 231 8.27 3.05 9.56
N VAL A 232 9.14 2.35 8.84
CA VAL A 232 9.53 0.96 9.16
C VAL A 232 10.27 0.88 10.50
N VAL A 233 11.21 1.81 10.77
CA VAL A 233 12.00 1.85 12.01
C VAL A 233 11.09 2.07 13.23
N ILE A 234 10.03 2.86 13.10
CA ILE A 234 9.04 3.07 14.16
C ILE A 234 8.08 1.88 14.26
N MET A 235 7.58 1.39 13.13
CA MET A 235 6.53 0.38 13.10
C MET A 235 7.05 -0.99 13.58
N LEU A 236 8.29 -1.36 13.26
CA LEU A 236 8.84 -2.66 13.61
C LEU A 236 8.91 -2.90 15.15
N PRO A 237 9.48 -2.02 15.99
CA PRO A 237 9.44 -2.17 17.44
C PRO A 237 8.02 -2.19 18.01
N LEU A 238 7.13 -1.35 17.50
CA LEU A 238 5.73 -1.31 17.94
C LEU A 238 4.99 -2.60 17.60
N ALA A 239 5.20 -3.13 16.40
CA ALA A 239 4.63 -4.40 15.97
C ALA A 239 5.19 -5.57 16.78
N ILE A 240 6.50 -5.60 17.06
CA ILE A 240 7.11 -6.64 17.90
C ILE A 240 6.59 -6.55 19.34
N ASN A 241 6.44 -5.35 19.90
CA ASN A 241 5.90 -5.18 21.25
C ASN A 241 4.44 -5.67 21.30
N GLN A 242 3.61 -5.25 20.34
CA GLN A 242 2.22 -5.69 20.27
C GLN A 242 2.13 -7.21 20.04
N ALA A 243 2.90 -7.76 19.11
CA ALA A 243 2.89 -9.20 18.81
C ALA A 243 3.48 -10.05 19.96
N GLY A 244 4.51 -9.55 20.66
CA GLY A 244 5.12 -10.21 21.82
C GLY A 244 4.22 -10.16 23.05
N SER A 245 3.53 -9.04 23.30
CA SER A 245 2.47 -8.94 24.31
C SER A 245 1.34 -9.95 24.03
N VAL A 246 1.05 -10.17 22.75
CA VAL A 246 0.00 -11.07 22.28
C VAL A 246 0.42 -12.55 22.35
N ALA A 247 1.70 -12.87 22.20
CA ALA A 247 2.21 -14.24 22.17
C ALA A 247 2.66 -14.79 23.53
N ALA A 248 2.47 -14.03 24.62
CA ALA A 248 2.91 -14.25 26.00
C ALA A 248 2.45 -15.56 26.72
N THR A 249 2.19 -16.63 25.98
CA THR A 249 1.91 -17.98 26.48
C THR A 249 3.16 -18.86 26.58
N ASP A 250 4.31 -18.43 26.07
CA ASP A 250 5.56 -19.23 26.05
C ASP A 250 6.77 -18.43 26.57
N LYS A 251 7.75 -19.12 27.16
CA LYS A 251 8.97 -18.49 27.72
C LYS A 251 9.89 -17.99 26.58
N GLY A 252 9.78 -16.71 26.24
CA GLY A 252 10.68 -16.01 25.31
C GLY A 252 10.20 -14.57 25.07
N ALA A 253 11.14 -13.63 24.89
CA ALA A 253 10.82 -12.22 24.66
C ALA A 253 11.03 -11.82 23.18
N GLY A 254 10.07 -11.08 22.62
CA GLY A 254 10.26 -10.33 21.37
C GLY A 254 10.23 -11.16 20.09
N LEU A 255 11.19 -10.90 19.19
CA LEU A 255 11.17 -11.34 17.78
C LEU A 255 11.16 -12.87 17.62
N GLU A 256 11.79 -13.62 18.52
CA GLU A 256 11.81 -15.09 18.48
C GLU A 256 10.40 -15.68 18.62
N GLN A 257 9.62 -15.14 19.54
CA GLN A 257 8.27 -15.60 19.82
C GLN A 257 7.34 -15.33 18.63
N VAL A 258 7.43 -14.12 18.06
CA VAL A 258 6.72 -13.76 16.82
C VAL A 258 7.13 -14.68 15.68
N THR A 259 8.43 -14.98 15.55
CA THR A 259 8.96 -15.88 14.52
C THR A 259 8.40 -17.29 14.66
N ARG A 260 8.36 -17.84 15.89
CA ARG A 260 7.79 -19.17 16.17
C ARG A 260 6.27 -19.22 15.96
N ALA A 261 5.55 -18.16 16.32
CA ALA A 261 4.13 -18.04 16.06
C ALA A 261 3.82 -18.00 14.56
N MET A 262 4.56 -17.19 13.79
CA MET A 262 4.42 -17.10 12.34
C MET A 262 4.77 -18.41 11.63
N ALA A 263 5.69 -19.22 12.16
CA ALA A 263 6.00 -20.53 11.61
C ALA A 263 4.84 -21.54 11.70
N LYS A 264 3.89 -21.32 12.63
CA LYS A 264 2.70 -22.17 12.82
C LYS A 264 1.44 -21.62 12.15
N MET A 265 1.51 -20.45 11.51
CA MET A 265 0.36 -19.83 10.85
C MET A 265 -0.05 -20.62 9.61
N VAL A 266 -1.35 -20.85 9.48
CA VAL A 266 -1.96 -21.50 8.30
C VAL A 266 -2.86 -20.47 7.62
N PRO A 267 -2.86 -20.37 6.27
CA PRO A 267 -3.69 -19.41 5.57
C PRO A 267 -5.19 -19.60 5.90
N PRO A 268 -5.95 -18.51 6.06
CA PRO A 268 -7.38 -18.58 6.31
C PRO A 268 -8.12 -19.18 5.10
N ARG A 269 -9.16 -19.95 5.36
CA ARG A 269 -10.01 -20.53 4.30
C ARG A 269 -11.06 -19.52 3.88
N LYS A 270 -11.20 -19.30 2.58
CA LYS A 270 -12.22 -18.40 2.03
C LYS A 270 -13.52 -19.18 1.81
N GLY A 271 -14.65 -18.58 2.15
CA GLY A 271 -15.97 -19.15 1.90
C GLY A 271 -17.05 -18.08 1.77
N THR A 272 -18.26 -18.52 1.44
CA THR A 272 -19.48 -17.71 1.50
C THR A 272 -20.36 -18.22 2.64
N ALA A 273 -21.00 -17.30 3.35
CA ALA A 273 -21.98 -17.61 4.38
C ALA A 273 -23.32 -16.95 4.08
N THR A 274 -24.39 -17.63 4.48
CA THR A 274 -25.71 -17.02 4.56
C THR A 274 -25.86 -16.40 5.95
N ILE A 275 -26.12 -15.09 6.02
CA ILE A 275 -26.39 -14.40 7.29
C ILE A 275 -27.90 -14.18 7.37
N THR A 276 -28.51 -14.67 8.45
CA THR A 276 -29.94 -14.50 8.72
C THR A 276 -30.11 -13.73 10.03
N ALA A 277 -30.92 -12.68 10.02
CA ALA A 277 -31.23 -11.94 11.24
C ALA A 277 -32.12 -12.77 12.18
N ALA A 278 -31.79 -12.79 13.47
CA ALA A 278 -32.51 -13.57 14.47
C ALA A 278 -33.92 -13.01 14.82
N LYS A 279 -34.18 -11.74 14.49
CA LYS A 279 -35.49 -11.08 14.62
C LYS A 279 -35.77 -10.28 13.36
N ALA A 280 -36.97 -10.45 12.79
CA ALA A 280 -37.44 -9.64 11.68
C ALA A 280 -37.91 -8.26 12.20
N GLY A 281 -37.37 -7.18 11.64
CA GLY A 281 -37.84 -5.81 11.91
C GLY A 281 -36.80 -4.82 12.44
N ASP A 282 -35.60 -5.27 12.84
CA ASP A 282 -34.51 -4.37 13.23
C ASP A 282 -33.55 -4.15 12.06
N ASP A 283 -33.20 -2.89 11.80
CA ASP A 283 -32.14 -2.54 10.86
C ASP A 283 -30.79 -2.88 11.49
N VAL A 284 -30.18 -3.99 11.05
CA VAL A 284 -28.91 -4.48 11.58
C VAL A 284 -27.80 -4.16 10.58
N THR A 285 -27.01 -3.15 10.90
CA THR A 285 -25.74 -2.89 10.22
C THR A 285 -24.68 -3.83 10.78
N ILE A 286 -24.10 -4.66 9.92
CA ILE A 286 -22.92 -5.48 10.25
C ILE A 286 -21.69 -4.79 9.65
N PRO A 287 -20.82 -4.18 10.49
CA PRO A 287 -19.60 -3.54 10.01
C PRO A 287 -18.66 -4.52 9.31
N SER A 288 -17.92 -4.01 8.31
CA SER A 288 -16.80 -4.71 7.70
C SER A 288 -15.76 -5.07 8.78
N GLY A 289 -15.32 -6.32 8.80
CA GLY A 289 -14.32 -6.80 9.75
C GLY A 289 -14.88 -7.40 11.05
N SER A 290 -16.20 -7.49 11.19
CA SER A 290 -16.87 -8.15 12.32
C SER A 290 -16.46 -9.62 12.46
N TRP A 291 -16.35 -10.09 13.69
CA TRP A 291 -16.00 -11.47 14.04
C TRP A 291 -17.24 -12.26 14.42
N ILE A 292 -17.38 -13.47 13.90
CA ILE A 292 -18.47 -14.40 14.22
C ILE A 292 -17.87 -15.71 14.72
N PHE A 293 -18.32 -16.18 15.88
CA PHE A 293 -18.09 -17.54 16.32
C PHE A 293 -19.29 -18.41 15.91
N GLN A 294 -19.02 -19.57 15.30
CA GLN A 294 -20.03 -20.57 14.98
C GLN A 294 -19.75 -21.84 15.77
N GLY A 295 -20.74 -22.32 16.51
CA GLY A 295 -20.67 -23.52 17.35
C GLY A 295 -20.65 -23.23 18.86
N THR A 296 -20.75 -24.28 19.67
CA THR A 296 -20.77 -24.24 21.13
C THR A 296 -19.72 -25.21 21.69
N GLY A 297 -18.87 -24.73 22.60
CA GLY A 297 -17.81 -25.53 23.25
C GLY A 297 -16.42 -25.42 22.59
N ASP A 298 -15.63 -26.49 22.67
CA ASP A 298 -14.23 -26.54 22.18
C ASP A 298 -14.09 -26.61 20.65
N ASP A 299 -15.18 -26.89 19.92
CA ASP A 299 -15.20 -27.01 18.45
C ASP A 299 -15.69 -25.74 17.74
N GLN A 300 -15.49 -24.58 18.38
CA GLN A 300 -15.90 -23.28 17.85
C GLN A 300 -15.02 -22.83 16.69
N ARG A 301 -15.66 -22.55 15.55
CA ARG A 301 -15.00 -22.01 14.37
C ARG A 301 -15.14 -20.50 14.33
N LEU A 302 -14.04 -19.81 14.01
CA LEU A 302 -13.99 -18.35 13.95
C LEU A 302 -14.04 -17.88 12.50
N PHE A 303 -14.97 -16.97 12.22
CA PHE A 303 -15.15 -16.35 10.92
C PHE A 303 -15.00 -14.83 11.01
N LYS A 304 -14.44 -14.24 9.96
CA LYS A 304 -14.35 -12.79 9.78
C LYS A 304 -15.15 -12.36 8.57
N ILE A 305 -16.01 -11.37 8.74
CA ILE A 305 -16.82 -10.79 7.66
C ILE A 305 -16.00 -9.74 6.92
N LYS A 306 -15.95 -9.82 5.60
CA LYS A 306 -15.07 -8.95 4.80
C LYS A 306 -15.69 -7.60 4.43
N ASN A 307 -16.98 -7.57 4.10
CA ASN A 307 -17.67 -6.35 3.65
C ASN A 307 -18.67 -5.89 4.71
N ARG A 308 -19.07 -4.62 4.63
CA ARG A 308 -20.23 -4.13 5.38
C ARG A 308 -21.49 -4.68 4.75
N TYR A 309 -22.39 -5.18 5.58
CA TYR A 309 -23.68 -5.70 5.15
C TYR A 309 -24.76 -5.04 6.00
N ASP A 310 -25.71 -4.39 5.35
CA ASP A 310 -26.83 -3.72 6.00
C ASP A 310 -28.08 -4.59 5.78
N ILE A 311 -28.58 -5.20 6.85
CA ILE A 311 -29.82 -5.98 6.84
C ILE A 311 -30.96 -5.00 7.13
N THR A 312 -31.81 -4.76 6.14
CA THR A 312 -32.98 -3.87 6.27
C THR A 312 -34.19 -4.67 6.75
N ALA A 313 -35.13 -4.05 7.46
CA ALA A 313 -36.35 -4.70 7.99
C ALA A 313 -37.14 -5.58 6.98
N THR A 314 -37.01 -5.35 5.67
CA THR A 314 -37.65 -6.12 4.58
C THR A 314 -36.84 -7.32 4.07
N GLU A 315 -35.52 -7.35 4.25
CA GLU A 315 -34.64 -8.42 3.79
C GLU A 315 -34.02 -9.12 5.01
N SER A 316 -34.65 -10.19 5.48
CA SER A 316 -34.17 -10.93 6.66
C SER A 316 -32.94 -11.82 6.42
N ARG A 317 -32.42 -11.85 5.18
CA ARG A 317 -31.41 -12.81 4.73
C ARG A 317 -30.47 -12.20 3.68
N ILE A 318 -29.17 -12.30 3.93
CA ILE A 318 -28.13 -11.98 2.95
C ILE A 318 -27.52 -13.30 2.48
N GLU A 319 -27.67 -13.57 1.19
CA GLU A 319 -27.02 -14.71 0.51
C GLU A 319 -25.61 -14.29 0.05
N ASP A 320 -24.67 -15.24 0.10
CA ASP A 320 -23.28 -15.06 -0.34
C ASP A 320 -22.44 -13.98 0.36
N ALA A 321 -22.59 -13.82 1.68
CA ALA A 321 -21.69 -12.97 2.45
C ALA A 321 -20.25 -13.54 2.43
N GLU A 322 -19.29 -12.78 1.89
CA GLU A 322 -17.87 -13.17 1.90
C GLU A 322 -17.32 -13.26 3.33
N ILE A 323 -16.86 -14.46 3.71
CA ILE A 323 -16.28 -14.76 5.02
C ILE A 323 -14.90 -15.41 4.91
N TRP A 324 -14.03 -15.12 5.89
CA TRP A 324 -12.75 -15.80 6.06
C TRP A 324 -12.78 -16.61 7.35
N GLU A 325 -12.57 -17.92 7.22
CA GLU A 325 -12.36 -18.81 8.36
C GLU A 325 -10.92 -18.70 8.85
N ILE A 326 -10.75 -18.35 10.11
CA ILE A 326 -9.45 -18.37 10.77
C ILE A 326 -9.21 -19.77 11.34
N VAL A 327 -8.17 -20.42 10.83
CA VAL A 327 -7.84 -21.81 11.20
C VAL A 327 -6.70 -21.87 12.23
N THR A 328 -5.89 -20.82 12.34
CA THR A 328 -4.75 -20.77 13.25
C THR A 328 -5.22 -20.75 14.71
N PRO A 329 -4.90 -21.77 15.55
CA PRO A 329 -5.42 -21.86 16.92
C PRO A 329 -5.04 -20.65 17.79
N THR A 330 -3.83 -20.12 17.60
CA THR A 330 -3.35 -18.92 18.31
C THR A 330 -4.19 -17.68 17.97
N ASP A 331 -4.57 -17.50 16.71
CA ASP A 331 -5.37 -16.36 16.27
C ASP A 331 -6.82 -16.46 16.80
N ILE A 332 -7.38 -17.69 16.86
CA ILE A 332 -8.71 -17.93 17.43
C ILE A 332 -8.75 -17.53 18.92
N GLN A 333 -7.76 -17.96 19.70
CA GLN A 333 -7.64 -17.60 21.12
C GLN A 333 -7.45 -16.08 21.32
N GLN A 334 -6.70 -15.42 20.43
CA GLN A 334 -6.51 -13.96 20.48
C GLN A 334 -7.82 -13.20 20.27
N VAL A 335 -8.60 -13.60 19.25
CA VAL A 335 -9.87 -12.94 18.95
C VAL A 335 -10.87 -13.19 20.08
N ARG A 336 -10.89 -14.40 20.66
CA ARG A 336 -11.70 -14.70 21.85
C ARG A 336 -11.35 -13.76 23.01
N LYS A 337 -10.06 -13.62 23.34
CA LYS A 337 -9.59 -12.72 24.42
C LYS A 337 -9.86 -11.22 24.19
N ARG A 338 -10.08 -10.79 22.94
CA ARG A 338 -10.44 -9.40 22.62
C ARG A 338 -11.94 -9.13 22.70
N LEU A 339 -12.75 -10.18 22.63
CA LEU A 339 -14.21 -10.10 22.61
C LEU A 339 -14.84 -10.45 23.97
N GLU A 340 -14.10 -11.12 24.84
CA GLU A 340 -14.34 -11.24 26.30
C GLU A 340 -13.83 -10.00 27.05
#